data_AF-A0A5E4HSE5-F1
#
_entry.id   AF-A0A5E4HSE5-F1
#
_cell.length_a   1.000
_cell.length_b   1.000
_cell.length_c   1.000
_cell.angle_alpha   90.00
_cell.angle_beta   90.00
_cell.angle_gamma   90.00
#
_symmetry.space_group_name_H-M   'P 1'
#
loop_
_entity.id
_entity.type
_entity.pdbx_description
1 polymer ?
#
loop_
_entity_poly.entity_id
_entity_poly.type
_entity_poly.pdbx_seq_one_letter_code
_entity_poly.pdbx_strand_id
1 'polypeptide(L)'
;MTRYRKSLSLLDLISFGIGGTIGSGIFVVPGIAAGIAGPGSLLAWLLVAISATCVMFSLAWASSKYPSTGAFYSIYSSVFGKRLSATIVVLYMVSAVFGIATIA
;
A
#
# COMPACT_ATOMS: atom_id res chain seq x y z
N MET A 1 20.43 -23.23 4.76
CA MET A 1 19.13 -22.54 4.94
C MET A 1 19.37 -21.32 5.82
N THR A 2 19.43 -20.12 5.25
CA THR A 2 19.68 -18.87 5.97
C THR A 2 18.45 -18.50 6.82
N ARG A 3 18.55 -18.71 8.13
CA ARG A 3 17.53 -18.36 9.12
C ARG A 3 17.38 -16.84 9.17
N TYR A 4 16.32 -16.31 8.56
CA TYR A 4 16.03 -14.88 8.60
C TYR A 4 15.69 -14.44 10.03
N ARG A 5 16.44 -13.47 10.56
CA ARG A 5 16.16 -12.85 11.85
C ARG A 5 15.13 -11.75 11.63
N LYS A 6 13.99 -11.79 12.34
CA LYS A 6 13.08 -10.64 12.43
C LYS A 6 13.85 -9.51 13.11
N SER A 7 14.33 -8.54 12.33
CA SER A 7 15.18 -7.45 12.81
C SER A 7 14.42 -6.17 13.14
N LEU A 8 13.17 -6.05 12.72
CA LEU A 8 12.32 -4.89 12.95
C LEU A 8 11.34 -5.14 14.09
N SER A 9 11.26 -4.17 15.01
CA SER A 9 10.22 -4.12 16.03
C SER A 9 8.88 -3.71 15.42
N LEU A 10 7.78 -3.92 16.14
CA LEU A 10 6.45 -3.48 15.71
C LEU A 10 6.39 -1.97 15.49
N LEU A 11 7.05 -1.21 16.37
CA LEU A 11 7.11 0.26 16.26
C LEU A 11 7.85 0.68 14.99
N ASP A 12 8.99 0.06 14.68
CA ASP A 12 9.74 0.38 13.45
C ASP A 12 8.89 0.14 12.20
N LEU A 13 8.11 -0.93 12.19
CA LEU A 13 7.25 -1.29 11.07
C LEU A 13 6.08 -0.31 10.89
N ILE A 14 5.46 0.13 11.99
CA ILE A 14 4.40 1.14 11.99
C ILE A 14 4.95 2.49 11.53
N SER A 15 6.10 2.91 12.08
CA SER A 15 6.77 4.15 11.70
C SER A 15 7.16 4.16 10.22
N PHE A 16 7.64 3.03 9.68
CA PHE A 16 7.92 2.89 8.26
C PHE A 16 6.65 3.06 7.40
N GLY A 17 5.54 2.45 7.79
CA GLY A 17 4.26 2.60 7.07
C GLY A 17 3.71 4.03 7.10
N ILE A 18 3.75 4.68 8.27
CA ILE A 18 3.31 6.07 8.42
C ILE A 18 4.22 7.01 7.60
N GLY A 19 5.54 6.85 7.71
CA GLY A 19 6.51 7.65 6.98
C GLY A 19 6.34 7.53 5.46
N GLY A 20 6.12 6.32 4.95
CA GLY A 20 5.84 6.09 3.52
C GLY A 20 4.54 6.75 3.06
N THR A 21 3.49 6.72 3.88
CA THR A 21 2.19 7.35 3.55
C THR A 21 2.27 8.87 3.59
N ILE A 22 2.99 9.45 4.55
CA ILE A 22 3.21 10.90 4.61
C ILE A 22 4.08 11.35 3.43
N GLY A 23 5.14 10.60 3.12
CA GLY A 23 6.09 10.89 2.06
C GLY A 23 5.53 10.76 0.63
N SER A 24 4.40 10.07 0.43
CA SER A 24 3.78 9.90 -0.90
C SER A 24 2.90 11.07 -1.35
N GLY A 25 2.80 12.15 -0.56
CA GLY A 25 2.10 13.38 -0.97
C GLY A 25 0.74 13.62 -0.31
N ILE A 26 0.51 13.09 0.89
CA ILE A 26 -0.76 13.27 1.62
C ILE A 26 -1.13 14.74 1.89
N PHE A 27 -0.17 15.67 1.83
CA PHE A 27 -0.42 17.10 2.04
C PHE A 27 -1.07 17.80 0.84
N VAL A 28 -0.94 17.25 -0.37
CA VAL A 28 -1.43 17.89 -1.60
C VAL A 28 -2.87 17.46 -1.91
N VAL A 29 -3.16 16.15 -1.78
CA VAL A 29 -4.44 15.55 -2.17
C VAL A 29 -5.66 16.17 -1.46
N PRO A 30 -5.64 16.46 -0.13
CA PRO A 30 -6.77 17.09 0.54
C PRO A 30 -7.07 18.49 0.03
N GLY A 31 -6.03 19.26 -0.33
CA GLY A 31 -6.19 20.60 -0.89
C GLY A 31 -6.89 20.57 -2.24
N ILE A 32 -6.49 19.66 -3.13
CA ILE A 32 -7.15 19.44 -4.43
C ILE A 32 -8.60 18.99 -4.22
N ALA A 33 -8.83 18.04 -3.32
CA ALA A 33 -10.18 17.54 -3.03
C ALA A 33 -11.11 18.64 -2.49
N ALA A 34 -10.60 19.50 -1.59
CA ALA A 34 -11.33 20.64 -1.08
C ALA A 34 -11.59 21.71 -2.16
N GLY A 35 -10.65 21.92 -3.08
CA GLY A 35 -10.84 22.83 -4.22
C GLY A 35 -11.96 22.38 -5.16
N ILE A 36 -12.13 21.08 -5.36
CA ILE A 36 -13.15 20.51 -6.26
C ILE A 36 -14.52 20.39 -5.56
N ALA A 37 -14.55 19.86 -4.33
CA ALA A 37 -15.79 19.49 -3.65
C ALA A 37 -16.16 20.42 -2.46
N GLY A 38 -15.32 21.40 -2.14
CA GLY A 38 -15.53 22.29 -0.99
C GLY A 38 -15.61 21.53 0.34
N PRO A 39 -16.49 21.93 1.26
CA PRO A 39 -16.72 21.24 2.54
C PRO A 39 -17.17 19.78 2.37
N GLY A 40 -17.77 19.42 1.23
CA GLY A 40 -18.20 18.05 0.91
C GLY A 40 -17.05 17.06 0.74
N SER A 41 -15.81 17.55 0.59
CA SER A 41 -14.61 16.70 0.52
C SER A 41 -14.41 15.81 1.75
N LEU A 42 -14.91 16.22 2.92
CA LEU A 42 -14.87 15.41 4.14
C LEU A 42 -15.63 14.08 4.00
N LEU A 43 -16.77 14.09 3.32
CA LEU A 43 -17.54 12.87 3.04
C LEU A 43 -16.79 11.94 2.08
N ALA A 44 -16.13 12.50 1.07
CA ALA A 44 -15.29 11.74 0.15
C ALA A 44 -14.12 11.06 0.89
N TRP A 45 -13.44 11.79 1.78
CA TRP A 45 -12.39 11.23 2.63
C TRP A 45 -12.88 10.12 3.56
N LEU A 46 -14.09 10.23 4.08
CA LEU A 46 -14.69 9.19 4.91
C LEU A 46 -14.94 7.89 4.11
N LEU A 47 -15.43 8.00 2.88
CA LEU A 47 -15.57 6.86 1.97
C LEU A 47 -14.21 6.22 1.60
N VAL A 48 -13.19 7.06 1.36
CA VAL A 48 -11.82 6.60 1.11
C VAL A 48 -11.27 5.85 2.33
N ALA A 49 -11.48 6.35 3.55
CA ALA A 49 -11.02 5.70 4.78
C ALA A 49 -11.66 4.31 4.98
N ILE A 50 -12.97 4.19 4.73
CA ILE A 50 -13.68 2.89 4.83
C ILE A 50 -13.14 1.90 3.79
N SER A 51 -13.04 2.34 2.53
CA SER A 51 -12.53 1.47 1.46
C SER A 51 -11.08 1.04 1.70
N ALA A 52 -10.21 1.95 2.13
CA ALA A 52 -8.82 1.66 2.48
C ALA A 52 -8.73 0.64 3.63
N THR A 53 -9.59 0.74 4.65
CA THR A 53 -9.64 -0.21 5.76
C THR A 53 -10.00 -1.62 5.27
N CYS A 54 -10.95 -1.74 4.35
CA CYS A 54 -11.33 -3.02 3.75
C CYS A 54 -10.14 -3.67 3.00
N VAL A 55 -9.43 -2.88 2.20
CA VAL A 55 -8.24 -3.34 1.47
C VAL A 55 -7.14 -3.79 2.44
N MET A 56 -6.87 -2.99 3.48
CA MET A 56 -5.86 -3.32 4.49
C MET A 56 -6.21 -4.59 5.26
N PHE A 57 -7.49 -4.80 5.58
CA PHE A 57 -7.94 -6.03 6.24
C PHE A 57 -7.73 -7.27 5.37
N SER A 58 -8.06 -7.19 4.08
CA SER A 58 -7.80 -8.26 3.12
C SER A 58 -6.31 -8.57 3.02
N LEU A 59 -5.47 -7.54 2.95
CA LEU A 59 -4.02 -7.71 2.87
C LEU A 59 -3.41 -8.25 4.16
N ALA A 60 -3.91 -7.84 5.33
CA ALA A 60 -3.49 -8.36 6.62
C ALA A 60 -3.82 -9.85 6.76
N TRP A 61 -5.00 -10.27 6.31
CA TRP A 61 -5.39 -11.68 6.28
C TRP A 61 -4.51 -12.50 5.34
N ALA A 62 -4.25 -12.00 4.13
CA ALA A 62 -3.35 -12.65 3.17
C ALA A 62 -1.92 -12.76 3.70
N SER A 63 -1.39 -11.70 4.33
CA SER A 63 -0.05 -11.66 4.91
C SER A 63 0.10 -12.63 6.09
N SER A 64 -0.98 -12.81 6.87
CA SER A 64 -1.01 -13.78 7.97
C SER A 64 -1.01 -15.23 7.47
N LYS A 65 -1.68 -15.50 6.33
CA LYS A 65 -1.76 -16.82 5.72
C LYS A 65 -0.50 -17.22 4.96
N TYR A 66 0.19 -16.27 4.34
CA TYR A 66 1.41 -16.49 3.55
C TYR A 66 2.60 -15.72 4.13
N PRO A 67 3.16 -16.15 5.28
CA PRO A 67 4.30 -15.50 5.90
C PRO A 67 5.58 -15.78 5.10
N SER A 68 5.88 -14.93 4.12
CA SER A 68 7.03 -15.09 3.22
C SER A 68 7.81 -13.78 3.05
N THR A 69 9.12 -13.89 2.87
CA THR A 69 10.05 -12.76 2.73
C THR A 69 10.06 -12.13 1.33
N GLY A 70 9.34 -12.71 0.35
CA GLY A 70 9.29 -12.23 -1.03
C GLY A 70 8.34 -11.07 -1.31
N ALA A 71 7.90 -10.31 -0.29
CA ALA A 71 6.90 -9.24 -0.41
C ALA A 71 5.62 -9.70 -1.15
N PHE A 72 4.93 -8.77 -1.81
CA PHE A 72 3.72 -9.05 -2.62
C PHE A 72 3.94 -10.14 -3.68
N TYR A 73 5.16 -10.27 -4.22
CA TYR A 73 5.48 -11.29 -5.20
C TYR A 73 5.25 -12.70 -4.68
N SER A 74 5.59 -12.99 -3.42
CA SER A 74 5.38 -14.33 -2.84
C SER A 74 3.91 -14.68 -2.65
N ILE A 75 3.07 -13.68 -2.36
CA ILE A 75 1.62 -13.87 -2.23
C ILE A 75 1.04 -14.16 -3.62
N TYR A 76 1.38 -13.34 -4.62
CA TYR A 76 0.86 -13.51 -5.98
C TYR A 76 1.41 -14.77 -6.68
N SER A 77 2.66 -15.14 -6.45
CA SER A 77 3.25 -16.34 -7.06
C SER A 77 2.58 -17.63 -6.60
N SER A 78 2.09 -17.64 -5.35
CA SER A 78 1.38 -18.78 -4.77
C SER A 78 -0.03 -18.96 -5.33
N VAL A 79 -0.62 -17.91 -5.92
CA VAL A 79 -2.00 -17.93 -6.45
C VAL A 79 -2.02 -17.97 -7.98
N PHE A 80 -1.21 -17.16 -8.65
CA PHE A 80 -1.26 -16.94 -10.10
C PHE A 80 -0.06 -17.55 -10.86
N GLY A 81 0.89 -18.15 -10.16
CA GLY A 81 2.12 -18.67 -10.74
C GLY A 81 3.17 -17.60 -11.05
N LYS A 82 4.37 -18.07 -11.44
CA LYS A 82 5.61 -17.28 -11.42
C LYS A 82 5.69 -16.18 -12.49
N ARG A 83 5.10 -16.40 -13.67
CA ARG A 83 5.11 -15.45 -14.79
C ARG A 83 4.12 -14.30 -14.57
N LEU A 84 2.87 -14.63 -14.20
CA LEU A 84 1.82 -13.62 -14.04
C LEU A 84 2.11 -12.71 -12.83
N SER A 85 2.57 -13.30 -11.72
CA SER A 85 2.98 -12.54 -10.53
C SER A 85 4.09 -11.54 -10.81
N ALA A 86 5.07 -11.89 -11.66
CA ALA A 86 6.13 -10.96 -12.05
C ALA A 86 5.56 -9.76 -12.82
N THR A 87 4.69 -10.00 -13.80
CA THR A 87 4.04 -8.93 -14.57
C THR A 87 3.19 -8.02 -13.68
N ILE A 88 2.39 -8.59 -12.77
CA ILE A 88 1.54 -7.82 -11.85
C ILE A 88 2.39 -6.93 -10.93
N VAL A 89 3.48 -7.46 -10.38
CA VAL A 89 4.36 -6.69 -9.47
C VAL A 89 5.10 -5.58 -10.23
N VAL A 90 5.56 -5.84 -11.46
CA VAL A 90 6.16 -4.81 -12.30
C VAL A 90 5.13 -3.72 -12.65
N LEU A 91 3.91 -4.10 -13.04
CA LEU A 91 2.84 -3.15 -13.32
C LEU A 91 2.51 -2.28 -12.09
N TYR A 92 2.48 -2.89 -10.91
CA TYR A 92 2.27 -2.18 -9.65
C TYR A 92 3.39 -1.18 -9.35
N MET A 93 4.66 -1.58 -9.54
CA MET A 93 5.83 -0.69 -9.39
C MET A 93 5.75 0.51 -10.32
N VAL A 94 5.45 0.27 -11.60
CA VAL A 94 5.31 1.34 -12.60
C VAL A 94 4.17 2.28 -12.21
N SER A 95 2.99 1.75 -11.86
CA SER A 95 1.84 2.53 -11.40
C SER A 95 2.17 3.38 -10.17
N ALA A 96 2.90 2.83 -9.20
CA ALA A 96 3.30 3.55 -8.00
C ALA A 96 4.22 4.75 -8.32
N VAL A 97 5.17 4.59 -9.24
CA VAL A 97 6.06 5.69 -9.68
C VAL A 97 5.26 6.79 -10.37
N PHE A 98 4.39 6.44 -11.32
CA PHE A 98 3.52 7.42 -11.98
C PHE A 98 2.56 8.11 -11.01
N GLY A 99 2.02 7.38 -10.03
CA GLY A 99 1.14 7.93 -9.01
C GLY A 99 1.83 9.00 -8.17
N ILE A 100 3.04 8.72 -7.68
CA ILE A 100 3.84 9.70 -6.92
C ILE A 100 4.21 10.89 -7.80
N ALA A 101 4.63 10.63 -9.06
CA ALA A 101 4.99 11.69 -10.01
C ALA A 101 3.81 12.59 -10.42
N THR A 102 2.56 12.14 -10.25
CA THR A 102 1.37 12.95 -10.55
C THR A 102 1.03 13.91 -9.41
N ILE A 103 1.41 13.56 -8.17
CA ILE A 103 1.09 14.32 -6.96
C ILE A 103 2.22 15.29 -6.58
N ALA A 104 3.47 14.92 -6.90
CA ALA A 104 4.68 15.73 -6.69
C ALA A 104 4.79 16.86 -7.72
#